data_AF-A0A3N5GFT3-F1
#
_entry.id   AF-A0A3N5GFT3-F1
#
_cell.length_a   1.000
_cell.length_b   1.000
_cell.length_c   1.000
_cell.angle_alpha   90.00
_cell.angle_beta   90.00
_cell.angle_gamma   90.00
#
_symmetry.space_group_name_H-M   'P 1'
#
loop_
_entity.id
_entity.type
_entity.pdbx_description
1 polymer ?
#
loop_
_entity_poly.entity_id
_entity_poly.type
_entity_poly.pdbx_seq_one_letter_code
_entity_poly.pdbx_strand_id
1 'polypeptide(L)'
;MNSELSHAEYEALRATIRERGTRRVTLLVATLVAWAVTFVLTLRGGGPLAAFGGLMVLVAGFEAVYALHVGVERIGRYLQVFYEEAGHLPAWERTAMAFGREPSGDGLDPLFSPIFAAGLLINLVPVGLAGQPVFILAAVAAHAGFALRIVRARLYAASQRAKDLERFRRLKDSG
;
A
#
# COMPACT_ATOMS: atom_id res chain seq x y z
N MET A 1 20.90 -20.61 -17.75
CA MET A 1 20.72 -19.17 -17.96
C MET A 1 22.09 -18.54 -18.04
N ASN A 2 22.37 -17.68 -19.03
CA ASN A 2 23.67 -17.01 -19.12
C ASN A 2 23.88 -16.17 -17.84
N SER A 3 24.99 -16.35 -17.12
CA SER A 3 25.17 -15.79 -15.76
C SER A 3 25.08 -14.26 -15.75
N GLU A 4 25.50 -13.62 -16.85
CA GLU A 4 25.40 -12.17 -17.03
C GLU A 4 23.96 -11.68 -17.16
N LEU A 5 23.10 -12.42 -17.89
CA LEU A 5 21.67 -12.08 -18.02
C LEU A 5 20.94 -12.21 -16.69
N SER A 6 21.28 -13.24 -15.90
CA SER A 6 20.70 -13.45 -14.56
C SER A 6 21.10 -12.33 -13.60
N HIS A 7 22.37 -11.89 -13.63
CA HIS A 7 22.83 -10.77 -12.80
C HIS A 7 22.13 -9.45 -13.18
N ALA A 8 22.04 -9.15 -14.48
CA ALA A 8 21.37 -7.95 -14.96
C ALA A 8 19.87 -7.92 -14.60
N GLU A 9 19.18 -9.06 -14.70
CA GLU A 9 17.79 -9.17 -14.26
C GLU A 9 17.66 -8.92 -12.74
N TYR A 10 18.52 -9.54 -11.93
CA TYR A 10 18.54 -9.33 -10.48
C TYR A 10 18.70 -7.85 -10.12
N GLU A 11 19.69 -7.17 -10.70
CA GLU A 11 19.93 -5.75 -10.45
C GLU A 11 18.74 -4.88 -10.85
N ALA A 12 18.15 -5.12 -12.02
CA ALA A 12 16.99 -4.37 -12.50
C ALA A 12 15.76 -4.53 -11.59
N LEU A 13 15.50 -5.74 -11.10
CA LEU A 13 14.40 -6.02 -10.18
C LEU A 13 14.63 -5.36 -8.81
N ARG A 14 15.86 -5.38 -8.30
CA ARG A 14 16.23 -4.69 -7.05
C ARG A 14 16.12 -3.18 -7.17
N ALA A 15 16.56 -2.61 -8.29
CA ALA A 15 16.39 -1.20 -8.58
C ALA A 15 14.90 -0.81 -8.61
N THR A 16 14.06 -1.66 -9.20
CA THR A 16 12.59 -1.47 -9.22
C THR A 16 11.98 -1.50 -7.82
N ILE A 17 12.41 -2.43 -6.95
CA ILE A 17 11.97 -2.48 -5.54
C ILE A 17 12.31 -1.17 -4.84
N ARG A 18 13.57 -0.71 -4.97
CA ARG A 18 14.04 0.54 -4.33
C ARG A 18 13.24 1.74 -4.81
N GLU A 19 13.09 1.90 -6.12
CA GLU A 19 12.35 3.01 -6.71
C GLU A 19 10.89 3.04 -6.25
N ARG A 20 10.20 1.90 -6.30
CA ARG A 20 8.81 1.80 -5.86
C ARG A 20 8.66 2.01 -4.34
N GLY A 21 9.65 1.61 -3.54
CA GLY A 21 9.74 1.91 -2.11
C GLY A 21 9.73 3.42 -1.85
N THR A 22 10.60 4.17 -2.52
CA THR A 22 10.64 5.64 -2.43
C THR A 22 9.33 6.26 -2.94
N ARG A 23 8.83 5.80 -4.10
CA ARG A 23 7.59 6.33 -4.71
C ARG A 23 6.38 6.21 -3.80
N ARG A 24 6.27 5.13 -3.01
CA ARG A 24 5.18 4.96 -2.03
C ARG A 24 5.15 6.09 -1.00
N VAL A 25 6.31 6.44 -0.44
CA VAL A 25 6.41 7.51 0.56
C VAL A 25 6.10 8.87 -0.06
N THR A 26 6.63 9.16 -1.26
CA THR A 26 6.34 10.42 -1.95
C THR A 26 4.87 10.54 -2.33
N LEU A 27 4.22 9.44 -2.74
CA LEU A 27 2.79 9.42 -3.07
C LEU A 27 1.93 9.64 -1.84
N LEU A 28 2.29 9.06 -0.69
CA LEU A 28 1.62 9.34 0.57
C LEU A 28 1.65 10.84 0.87
N VAL A 29 2.84 11.46 0.85
CA VAL A 29 2.98 12.89 1.13
C VAL A 29 2.17 13.74 0.15
N ALA A 30 2.27 13.47 -1.16
CA ALA A 30 1.52 14.17 -2.19
C ALA A 30 -0.01 14.02 -1.98
N THR A 31 -0.47 12.83 -1.62
CA THR A 31 -1.88 12.56 -1.29
C THR A 31 -2.34 13.38 -0.10
N LEU A 32 -1.55 13.43 0.97
CA LEU A 32 -1.91 14.19 2.18
C LEU A 32 -1.96 15.68 1.91
N VAL A 33 -1.03 16.22 1.11
CA VAL A 33 -1.05 17.63 0.69
C VAL A 33 -2.29 17.92 -0.15
N ALA A 34 -2.57 17.10 -1.18
CA ALA A 34 -3.75 17.27 -2.02
C ALA A 34 -5.04 17.17 -1.20
N TRP A 35 -5.12 16.21 -0.26
CA TRP A 35 -6.24 16.05 0.64
C TRP A 35 -6.43 17.28 1.53
N ALA A 36 -5.36 17.78 2.18
CA ALA A 36 -5.41 18.97 3.01
C ALA A 36 -5.92 20.20 2.24
N VAL A 37 -5.49 20.36 0.98
CA VAL A 37 -6.01 21.43 0.10
C VAL A 37 -7.51 21.27 -0.12
N THR A 38 -7.98 20.09 -0.50
CA THR A 38 -9.43 19.84 -0.70
C THR A 38 -10.23 20.03 0.58
N PHE A 39 -9.67 19.66 1.72
CA PHE A 39 -10.29 19.82 3.04
C PHE A 39 -10.48 21.30 3.38
N VAL A 40 -9.43 22.11 3.24
CA VAL A 40 -9.49 23.57 3.49
C VAL A 40 -10.46 24.26 2.53
N LEU A 41 -10.46 23.89 1.25
CA LEU A 41 -11.40 24.45 0.28
C LEU A 41 -12.85 24.11 0.63
N THR A 42 -13.11 22.88 1.11
CA THR A 42 -14.44 22.48 1.58
C THR A 42 -14.88 23.33 2.76
N LEU A 43 -14.01 23.51 3.77
CA LEU A 43 -14.31 24.35 4.92
C LEU A 43 -14.58 25.83 4.59
N ARG A 44 -14.03 26.34 3.48
CA ARG A 44 -14.23 27.72 3.03
C ARG A 44 -15.55 27.98 2.29
N GLY A 45 -16.49 27.04 2.34
CA GLY A 45 -17.79 27.15 1.67
C GLY A 45 -17.93 26.27 0.44
N GLY A 46 -17.05 25.27 0.27
CA GLY A 46 -17.30 24.20 -0.67
C GLY A 46 -18.57 23.45 -0.24
N GLY A 47 -19.58 23.43 -1.11
CA GLY A 47 -20.85 22.77 -0.82
C GLY A 47 -20.69 21.27 -0.53
N PRO A 48 -21.79 20.54 -0.24
CA PRO A 48 -21.74 19.15 0.22
C PRO A 48 -20.93 18.19 -0.66
N LEU A 49 -20.87 18.46 -1.98
CA LEU A 49 -20.08 17.67 -2.94
C LEU A 49 -18.56 17.83 -2.76
N ALA A 50 -18.08 18.96 -2.25
CA ALA A 50 -16.66 19.21 -2.06
C ALA A 50 -16.03 18.26 -1.02
N ALA A 51 -16.82 17.85 -0.01
CA ALA A 51 -16.38 16.88 1.01
C ALA A 51 -16.08 15.47 0.43
N PHE A 52 -16.75 15.10 -0.66
CA PHE A 52 -16.43 13.87 -1.39
C PHE A 52 -15.12 13.98 -2.17
N GLY A 53 -14.72 15.19 -2.57
CA GLY A 53 -13.44 15.42 -3.23
C GLY A 53 -12.25 14.99 -2.36
N GLY A 54 -12.24 15.39 -1.09
CA GLY A 54 -11.21 14.97 -0.14
C GLY A 54 -11.20 13.45 0.08
N LEU A 55 -12.39 12.83 0.18
CA LEU A 55 -12.49 11.37 0.29
C LEU A 55 -11.91 10.66 -0.95
N MET A 56 -12.20 11.16 -2.16
CA MET A 56 -11.68 10.58 -3.40
C MET A 56 -10.16 10.70 -3.50
N VAL A 57 -9.57 11.81 -3.05
CA VAL A 57 -8.12 11.95 -2.98
C VAL A 57 -7.50 10.91 -2.05
N LEU A 58 -8.08 10.70 -0.86
CA LEU A 58 -7.60 9.68 0.08
C LEU A 58 -7.72 8.27 -0.49
N VAL A 59 -8.86 7.95 -1.11
CA VAL A 59 -9.08 6.63 -1.75
C VAL A 59 -8.05 6.40 -2.85
N ALA A 60 -7.88 7.36 -3.76
CA ALA A 60 -6.93 7.23 -4.87
C ALA A 60 -5.48 7.06 -4.39
N GLY A 61 -5.07 7.87 -3.41
CA GLY A 61 -3.73 7.77 -2.83
C GLY A 61 -3.50 6.44 -2.11
N PHE A 62 -4.50 5.94 -1.38
CA PHE A 62 -4.42 4.64 -0.73
C PHE A 62 -4.27 3.50 -1.74
N GLU A 63 -5.10 3.49 -2.79
CA GLU A 63 -5.03 2.49 -3.86
C GLU A 63 -3.69 2.50 -4.57
N ALA A 64 -3.13 3.69 -4.84
CA ALA A 64 -1.81 3.82 -5.46
C ALA A 64 -0.70 3.23 -4.56
N VAL A 65 -0.71 3.57 -3.27
CA VAL A 65 0.23 3.01 -2.28
C VAL A 65 0.08 1.49 -2.18
N TYR A 66 -1.16 1.01 -2.11
CA TYR A 66 -1.47 -0.41 -2.00
C TYR A 66 -0.98 -1.19 -3.23
N ALA A 67 -1.28 -0.71 -4.44
CA ALA A 67 -0.84 -1.34 -5.68
C ALA A 67 0.68 -1.41 -5.78
N LEU A 68 1.39 -0.35 -5.38
CA LEU A 68 2.85 -0.35 -5.34
C LEU A 68 3.40 -1.33 -4.30
N HIS A 69 2.79 -1.40 -3.11
CA HIS A 69 3.21 -2.35 -2.07
C HIS A 69 3.07 -3.80 -2.54
N VAL A 70 1.89 -4.17 -3.04
CA VAL A 70 1.61 -5.53 -3.58
C VAL A 70 2.61 -5.88 -4.68
N GLY A 71 2.88 -4.93 -5.59
CA GLY A 71 3.83 -5.14 -6.68
C GLY A 71 5.27 -5.35 -6.21
N VAL A 72 5.73 -4.57 -5.23
CA VAL A 72 7.08 -4.73 -4.65
C VAL A 72 7.23 -6.06 -3.92
N GLU A 73 6.25 -6.44 -3.10
CA GLU A 73 6.29 -7.71 -2.37
C GLU A 73 6.38 -8.90 -3.32
N ARG A 74 5.62 -8.86 -4.43
CA ARG A 74 5.64 -9.92 -5.44
C ARG A 74 7.01 -10.05 -6.12
N ILE A 75 7.65 -8.94 -6.48
CA ILE A 75 9.01 -8.94 -7.04
C ILE A 75 10.00 -9.52 -6.02
N GLY A 76 9.89 -9.11 -4.75
CA GLY A 76 10.71 -9.67 -3.68
C GLY A 76 10.55 -11.19 -3.54
N ARG A 77 9.32 -11.70 -3.57
CA ARG A 77 9.09 -13.17 -3.51
C ARG A 77 9.64 -13.92 -4.72
N TYR A 78 9.58 -13.32 -5.91
CA TYR A 78 10.21 -13.88 -7.11
C TYR A 78 11.73 -13.97 -6.92
N LEU A 79 12.39 -12.88 -6.50
CA LEU A 79 13.82 -12.88 -6.22
C LEU A 79 14.20 -13.94 -5.18
N GLN A 80 13.44 -14.04 -4.10
CA GLN A 80 13.69 -15.05 -3.07
C GLN A 80 13.70 -16.48 -3.64
N VAL A 81 12.70 -16.86 -4.43
CA VAL A 81 12.55 -18.24 -4.94
C VAL A 81 13.53 -18.55 -6.07
N PHE A 82 13.71 -17.64 -7.02
CA PHE A 82 14.49 -17.89 -8.23
C PHE A 82 15.97 -17.57 -8.06
N TYR A 83 16.35 -16.66 -7.17
CA TYR A 83 17.73 -16.21 -6.99
C TYR A 83 18.35 -16.68 -5.66
N GLU A 84 17.61 -16.70 -4.54
CA GLU A 84 18.21 -17.02 -3.22
C GLU A 84 18.06 -18.50 -2.81
N GLU A 85 16.93 -19.16 -3.13
CA GLU A 85 16.70 -20.55 -2.72
C GLU A 85 17.60 -21.58 -3.42
N ALA A 86 18.22 -21.21 -4.55
CA ALA A 86 19.14 -22.09 -5.32
C ALA A 86 20.56 -22.21 -4.74
N GLY A 87 20.79 -21.77 -3.50
CA GLY A 87 22.10 -21.86 -2.83
C GLY A 87 23.07 -20.72 -3.17
N HIS A 88 22.62 -19.68 -3.87
CA HIS A 88 23.43 -18.51 -4.18
C HIS A 88 23.41 -17.52 -3.01
N LEU A 89 24.61 -17.11 -2.58
CA LEU A 89 24.81 -15.99 -1.66
C LEU A 89 24.94 -14.69 -2.47
N PRO A 90 24.53 -13.53 -1.92
CA PRO A 90 24.09 -13.34 -0.53
C PRO A 90 22.58 -13.59 -0.32
N ALA A 91 22.25 -14.42 0.67
CA ALA A 91 20.88 -14.75 1.09
C ALA A 91 20.30 -13.74 2.11
N TRP A 92 20.67 -12.47 1.97
CA TRP A 92 20.39 -11.44 2.98
C TRP A 92 18.88 -11.20 3.14
N GLU A 93 18.05 -11.47 2.12
CA GLU A 93 16.59 -11.30 2.21
C GLU A 93 16.00 -12.39 3.13
N ARG A 94 16.44 -13.65 3.00
CA ARG A 94 16.15 -14.69 4.00
C ARG A 94 16.68 -14.34 5.39
N THR A 95 17.89 -13.79 5.49
CA THR A 95 18.46 -13.37 6.79
C THR A 95 17.64 -12.24 7.43
N ALA A 96 17.27 -11.21 6.67
CA ALA A 96 16.41 -10.13 7.14
C ALA A 96 15.01 -10.63 7.52
N MET A 97 14.47 -11.59 6.77
CA MET A 97 13.21 -12.24 7.13
C MET A 97 13.31 -13.09 8.40
N ALA A 98 14.43 -13.80 8.60
CA ALA A 98 14.68 -14.56 9.81
C ALA A 98 14.82 -13.62 11.02
N PHE A 99 15.51 -12.50 10.85
CA PHE A 99 15.60 -11.43 11.85
C PHE A 99 14.20 -10.86 12.19
N GLY A 100 13.41 -10.52 11.17
CA GLY A 100 12.05 -9.99 11.35
C GLY A 100 10.98 -11.01 11.78
N ARG A 101 11.34 -12.28 12.05
CA ARG A 101 10.44 -13.27 12.67
C ARG A 101 10.40 -13.14 14.19
N GLU A 102 11.36 -12.44 14.80
CA GLU A 102 11.22 -12.07 16.20
C GLU A 102 10.00 -11.14 16.35
N PRO A 103 9.04 -11.47 17.22
CA PRO A 103 7.75 -10.78 17.28
C PRO A 103 7.93 -9.43 17.95
N SER A 104 8.37 -8.43 17.19
CA SER A 104 8.10 -7.04 17.47
C SER A 104 6.91 -6.65 16.60
N GLY A 105 5.71 -6.68 17.17
CA GLY A 105 4.46 -6.20 16.53
C GLY A 105 4.46 -4.69 16.24
N ASP A 106 5.64 -4.08 16.17
CA ASP A 106 5.92 -2.64 16.17
C ASP A 106 6.48 -2.16 14.82
N GLY A 107 6.49 -3.04 13.81
CA GLY A 107 6.80 -2.65 12.44
C GLY A 107 5.76 -1.66 11.91
N LEU A 108 6.21 -0.52 11.38
CA LEU A 108 5.35 0.48 10.73
C LEU A 108 4.43 -0.21 9.70
N ASP A 109 3.11 0.01 9.79
CA ASP A 109 2.14 -0.54 8.84
C ASP A 109 2.51 -0.11 7.41
N PRO A 110 2.90 -1.04 6.51
CA PRO A 110 3.41 -0.69 5.20
C PRO A 110 2.36 0.01 4.32
N LEU A 111 1.07 -0.16 4.61
CA LEU A 111 0.01 0.51 3.87
C LEU A 111 -0.29 1.92 4.42
N PHE A 112 0.40 2.35 5.48
CA PHE A 112 0.11 3.59 6.20
C PHE A 112 -1.36 3.66 6.65
N SER A 113 -1.98 2.51 6.91
CA SER A 113 -3.42 2.41 7.20
C SER A 113 -3.89 3.32 8.33
N PRO A 114 -3.14 3.48 9.45
CA PRO A 114 -3.54 4.42 10.51
C PRO A 114 -3.62 5.88 10.01
N ILE A 115 -2.73 6.29 9.11
CA ILE A 115 -2.72 7.65 8.55
C ILE A 115 -3.95 7.86 7.67
N PHE A 116 -4.26 6.91 6.78
CA PHE A 116 -5.47 6.99 5.96
C PHE A 116 -6.76 6.91 6.78
N ALA A 117 -6.78 6.10 7.85
CA ALA A 117 -7.90 6.03 8.78
C ALA A 117 -8.10 7.35 9.54
N ALA A 118 -7.01 7.99 9.99
CA ALA A 118 -7.09 9.31 10.61
C ALA A 118 -7.61 10.36 9.62
N GLY A 119 -7.07 10.40 8.39
CA GLY A 119 -7.55 11.28 7.33
C GLY A 119 -9.04 11.07 7.01
N LEU A 120 -9.47 9.80 6.94
CA LEU A 120 -10.88 9.42 6.75
C LEU A 120 -11.77 10.01 7.85
N LEU A 121 -11.39 9.87 9.12
CA LEU A 121 -12.17 10.39 10.25
C LEU A 121 -12.22 11.92 10.22
N ILE A 122 -11.09 12.59 9.96
CA ILE A 122 -11.03 14.05 9.86
C ILE A 122 -11.90 14.53 8.69
N ASN A 123 -11.93 13.81 7.58
CA ASN A 123 -12.73 14.15 6.40
C ASN A 123 -14.25 14.16 6.65
N LEU A 124 -14.74 13.58 7.76
CA LEU A 124 -16.14 13.69 8.17
C LEU A 124 -16.50 15.05 8.79
N VAL A 125 -15.51 15.83 9.26
CA VAL A 125 -15.77 17.10 9.95
C VAL A 125 -16.59 18.08 9.10
N PRO A 126 -16.23 18.38 7.83
CA PRO A 126 -17.00 19.32 7.02
C PRO A 126 -18.43 18.82 6.74
N VAL A 127 -18.59 17.51 6.60
CA VAL A 127 -19.90 16.87 6.38
C VAL A 127 -20.81 17.06 7.58
N GLY A 128 -20.29 16.87 8.80
CA GLY A 128 -21.06 17.04 10.04
C GLY A 128 -21.45 18.50 10.32
N LEU A 129 -20.63 19.46 9.89
CA LEU A 129 -20.87 20.88 10.17
C LEU A 129 -21.93 21.51 9.25
N ALA A 130 -22.05 21.05 8.00
CA ALA A 130 -22.84 21.75 6.98
C ALA A 130 -23.68 20.81 6.08
N GLY A 131 -23.75 19.52 6.40
CA GLY A 131 -24.43 18.53 5.57
C GLY A 131 -25.95 18.52 5.73
N GLN A 132 -26.68 18.42 4.62
CA GLN A 132 -28.08 18.00 4.68
C GLN A 132 -28.16 16.49 4.98
N PRO A 133 -29.25 15.98 5.58
CA PRO A 133 -29.35 14.57 6.01
C PRO A 133 -28.99 13.55 4.93
N VAL A 134 -29.41 13.77 3.68
CA VAL A 134 -29.11 12.88 2.55
C VAL A 134 -27.61 12.84 2.24
N PHE A 135 -26.92 13.98 2.29
CA PHE A 135 -25.47 14.06 2.04
C PHE A 135 -24.67 13.49 3.20
N ILE A 136 -25.14 13.65 4.44
CA ILE A 136 -24.54 13.02 5.62
C ILE A 136 -24.60 11.49 5.46
N LEU A 137 -25.77 10.95 5.14
CA LEU A 137 -25.95 9.50 4.95
C LEU A 137 -25.04 8.97 3.83
N ALA A 138 -25.01 9.65 2.68
CA ALA A 138 -24.17 9.27 1.55
C ALA A 138 -22.67 9.33 1.91
N ALA A 139 -22.25 10.38 2.63
CA ALA A 139 -20.87 10.50 3.09
C ALA A 139 -20.51 9.39 4.07
N VAL A 140 -21.33 9.11 5.09
CA VAL A 140 -21.08 8.03 6.06
C VAL A 140 -20.96 6.68 5.34
N ALA A 141 -21.84 6.39 4.39
CA ALA A 141 -21.78 5.16 3.59
C ALA A 141 -20.47 5.06 2.78
N ALA A 142 -20.06 6.15 2.13
CA ALA A 142 -18.81 6.20 1.36
C ALA A 142 -17.58 6.02 2.27
N HIS A 143 -17.59 6.64 3.45
CA HIS A 143 -16.50 6.51 4.44
C HIS A 143 -16.41 5.08 4.98
N ALA A 144 -17.55 4.46 5.29
CA ALA A 144 -17.61 3.06 5.70
C ALA A 144 -17.08 2.11 4.60
N GLY A 145 -17.42 2.39 3.33
CA GLY A 145 -16.87 1.66 2.19
C GLY A 145 -15.35 1.76 2.09
N PHE A 146 -14.80 2.96 2.27
CA PHE A 146 -13.35 3.14 2.26
C PHE A 146 -12.66 2.49 3.48
N ALA A 147 -13.24 2.60 4.68
CA ALA A 147 -12.73 1.89 5.87
C ALA A 147 -12.66 0.37 5.64
N LEU A 148 -13.74 -0.22 5.11
CA LEU A 148 -13.77 -1.64 4.75
C LEU A 148 -12.69 -1.99 3.72
N ARG A 149 -12.46 -1.13 2.73
CA ARG A 149 -11.42 -1.31 1.73
C ARG A 149 -10.01 -1.32 2.33
N ILE A 150 -9.73 -0.43 3.30
CA ILE A 150 -8.46 -0.42 4.05
C ILE A 150 -8.28 -1.74 4.81
N VAL A 151 -9.30 -2.18 5.54
CA VAL A 151 -9.25 -3.45 6.29
C VAL A 151 -8.98 -4.63 5.36
N ARG A 152 -9.71 -4.73 4.25
CA ARG A 152 -9.51 -5.79 3.24
C ARG A 152 -8.10 -5.77 2.66
N ALA A 153 -7.54 -4.59 2.41
CA ALA A 153 -6.17 -4.44 1.93
C ALA A 153 -5.14 -5.02 2.90
N ARG A 154 -5.28 -4.70 4.19
CA ARG A 154 -4.36 -5.16 5.25
C ARG A 154 -4.42 -6.67 5.40
N LEU A 155 -5.63 -7.24 5.43
CA LEU A 155 -5.83 -8.68 5.51
C LEU A 155 -5.24 -9.39 4.28
N TYR A 156 -5.44 -8.83 3.09
CA TYR A 156 -4.84 -9.37 1.88
C TYR A 156 -3.30 -9.34 1.96
N ALA A 157 -2.71 -8.18 2.25
CA ALA A 157 -1.26 -7.99 2.33
C ALA A 157 -0.61 -8.94 3.36
N ALA A 158 -1.25 -9.14 4.52
CA ALA A 158 -0.79 -10.09 5.53
C ALA A 158 -0.73 -11.53 5.01
N SER A 159 -1.73 -11.94 4.21
CA SER A 159 -1.79 -13.30 3.64
C SER A 159 -1.00 -13.47 2.34
N GLN A 160 -0.69 -12.37 1.64
CA GLN A 160 -0.14 -12.39 0.28
C GLN A 160 1.22 -13.09 0.25
N ARG A 161 2.09 -12.79 1.22
CA ARG A 161 3.47 -13.28 1.25
C ARG A 161 3.56 -14.80 1.12
N ALA A 162 2.74 -15.54 1.86
CA ALA A 162 2.74 -17.00 1.82
C ALA A 162 2.21 -17.54 0.48
N LYS A 163 1.12 -16.95 -0.04
CA LYS A 163 0.50 -17.34 -1.30
C LYS A 163 1.43 -17.11 -2.50
N ASP A 164 2.09 -15.96 -2.56
CA ASP A 164 3.02 -15.62 -3.63
C ASP A 164 4.24 -16.56 -3.63
N LEU A 165 4.80 -16.87 -2.45
CA LEU A 165 5.90 -17.83 -2.33
C LEU A 165 5.52 -19.23 -2.81
N GLU A 166 4.39 -19.76 -2.34
CA GLU A 166 3.89 -21.08 -2.75
C GLU A 166 3.64 -21.14 -4.26
N ARG A 167 3.10 -20.06 -4.84
CA ARG A 167 2.87 -19.97 -6.28
C ARG A 167 4.17 -19.94 -7.06
N PHE A 168 5.16 -19.15 -6.64
CA PHE A 168 6.46 -19.07 -7.31
C PHE A 168 7.24 -20.38 -7.23
N ARG A 169 7.21 -21.09 -6.09
CA ARG A 169 7.84 -22.41 -5.97
C ARG A 169 7.25 -23.42 -6.94
N ARG A 170 5.92 -23.51 -7.01
CA ARG A 170 5.24 -24.35 -8.01
C ARG A 170 5.64 -24.02 -9.45
N LEU A 171 5.80 -22.73 -9.77
CA LEU A 171 6.24 -22.31 -11.10
C LEU A 171 7.69 -22.72 -11.38
N LYS A 172 8.56 -22.64 -10.37
CA LYS A 172 9.96 -23.08 -10.47
C LYS A 172 10.09 -24.59 -10.65
N ASP A 173 9.26 -25.36 -9.95
CA ASP A 173 9.32 -26.83 -9.99
C ASP A 173 8.69 -27.43 -11.28
N SER A 174 7.87 -26.65 -11.99
CA SER A 174 7.17 -27.08 -13.21
C SER A 174 7.82 -26.63 -14.53
N GLY A 175 8.85 -25.77 -14.47
CA GLY A 175 9.63 -25.32 -15.63
C GLY A 175 11.03 -25.88 -15.60
#